data_AF-A0A955MX34-F1
#
_entry.id   AF-A0A955MX34-F1
#
_cell.length_a   1.000
_cell.length_b   1.000
_cell.length_c   1.000
_cell.angle_alpha   90.00
_cell.angle_beta   90.00
_cell.angle_gamma   90.00
#
_symmetry.space_group_name_H-M   'P 1'
#
loop_
_entity.id
_entity.type
_entity.pdbx_description
1 polymer ?
#
loop_
_entity_poly.entity_id
_entity_poly.type
_entity_poly.pdbx_seq_one_letter_code
_entity_poly.pdbx_strand_id
1 'polypeptide(L)'
;SVTIVLDYDDPLNPFKHKYHPDHDNLDRRFENQLGPGNESFTIIRGIEMEFTEDDPDGFASVGLGDTLLVGFYRETIDGLHRDDLHVSGTFRLKKMSSVDTLNQIN
;
A
#
# COMPACT_ATOMS: atom_id res chain seq x y z
N SER A 1 -9.00 2.36 -9.95
CA SER A 1 -8.85 1.70 -8.64
C SER A 1 -7.95 0.49 -8.80
N VAL A 2 -7.24 0.12 -7.73
CA VAL A 2 -6.43 -1.10 -7.67
C VAL A 2 -6.62 -1.76 -6.31
N THR A 3 -6.58 -3.09 -6.29
CA THR A 3 -6.59 -3.86 -5.04
C THR A 3 -5.21 -4.50 -4.86
N ILE A 4 -4.61 -4.27 -3.70
CA ILE A 4 -3.38 -4.93 -3.29
C ILE A 4 -3.75 -5.88 -2.15
N VAL A 5 -3.39 -7.15 -2.31
CA VAL A 5 -3.56 -8.17 -1.29
C VAL A 5 -2.20 -8.44 -0.67
N LEU A 6 -2.12 -8.28 0.65
CA LEU A 6 -0.99 -8.73 1.45
C LEU A 6 -1.44 -9.98 2.19
N ASP A 7 -0.94 -11.13 1.74
CA ASP A 7 -1.34 -12.42 2.30
C ASP A 7 -0.99 -12.50 3.81
N TYR A 8 -1.75 -13.31 4.56
CA TYR A 8 -1.52 -13.49 5.99
C TYR A 8 -0.10 -14.00 6.30
N ASP A 9 0.53 -14.72 5.36
CA ASP A 9 1.86 -15.28 5.52
C ASP A 9 2.97 -14.47 4.82
N ASP A 10 2.62 -13.34 4.21
CA ASP A 10 3.59 -12.47 3.54
C ASP A 10 4.67 -11.98 4.53
N PRO A 11 5.97 -11.97 4.14
CA PRO A 11 7.05 -11.51 5.02
C PRO A 11 6.94 -10.03 5.45
N LEU A 12 6.14 -9.22 4.76
CA LEU A 12 5.86 -7.83 5.09
C LEU A 12 4.53 -7.64 5.84
N ASN A 13 3.80 -8.72 6.14
CA ASN A 13 2.59 -8.64 6.94
C ASN A 13 2.93 -8.15 8.36
N PRO A 14 2.34 -7.06 8.85
CA PRO A 14 2.69 -6.47 10.15
C PRO A 14 2.32 -7.36 11.34
N PHE A 15 1.44 -8.35 11.19
CA PHE A 15 1.15 -9.33 12.23
C PHE A 15 2.20 -10.44 12.30
N LYS A 16 2.95 -10.66 11.22
CA LYS A 16 3.95 -11.73 11.14
C LYS A 16 5.32 -11.24 11.59
N HIS A 17 5.82 -11.84 12.65
CA HIS A 17 7.14 -11.58 13.21
C HIS A 17 8.05 -12.77 12.99
N LYS A 18 9.04 -12.62 12.11
CA LYS A 18 9.98 -13.69 11.71
C LYS A 18 10.65 -14.45 12.88
N TYR A 19 10.79 -13.82 14.05
CA TYR A 19 11.52 -14.38 15.19
C TYR A 19 10.69 -14.47 16.48
N HIS A 20 9.39 -14.15 16.43
CA HIS A 20 8.52 -14.25 17.62
C HIS A 20 7.62 -15.48 17.48
N PRO A 21 7.75 -16.49 18.37
CA PRO A 21 7.11 -17.79 18.21
C PRO A 21 5.58 -17.78 18.32
N ASP A 22 4.98 -16.71 18.84
CA ASP A 22 3.51 -16.56 18.90
C ASP A 22 2.92 -15.83 17.68
N HIS A 23 3.76 -15.45 16.71
CA HIS A 23 3.38 -14.62 15.57
C HIS A 23 4.19 -14.98 14.30
N ASP A 24 4.54 -16.25 14.12
CA ASP A 24 5.29 -16.72 12.94
C ASP A 24 4.42 -17.51 11.96
N ASN A 25 3.11 -17.64 12.26
CA ASN A 25 2.13 -18.46 11.58
C ASN A 25 2.46 -19.96 11.61
N LEU A 26 3.18 -20.45 12.61
CA LEU A 26 3.44 -21.87 12.80
C LEU A 26 2.73 -22.39 14.05
N ASP A 27 2.44 -23.68 14.08
CA ASP A 27 1.95 -24.30 15.30
C ASP A 27 3.02 -24.28 16.41
N ARG A 28 2.61 -24.63 17.64
CA ARG A 28 3.51 -24.64 18.81
C ARG A 28 4.75 -25.54 18.67
N ARG A 29 4.76 -26.46 17.71
CA ARG A 29 5.88 -27.36 17.44
C ARG A 29 6.73 -26.88 16.26
N PHE A 30 6.32 -25.80 15.60
CA PHE A 30 6.91 -25.29 14.37
C PHE A 30 6.89 -26.31 13.22
N GLU A 31 5.92 -27.22 13.24
CA GLU A 31 5.82 -28.33 12.27
C GLU A 31 4.85 -28.03 11.13
N ASN A 32 3.80 -27.25 11.43
CA ASN A 32 2.74 -26.93 10.48
C ASN A 32 2.46 -25.44 10.44
N GLN A 33 2.15 -24.92 9.25
CA GLN A 33 1.68 -23.55 9.08
C GLN A 33 0.20 -23.44 9.49
N LEU A 34 -0.10 -22.43 10.31
CA LEU A 34 -1.45 -22.08 10.70
C LEU A 34 -2.17 -21.37 9.56
N GLY A 35 -3.51 -21.43 9.57
CA GLY A 35 -4.35 -20.72 8.60
C GLY A 35 -4.48 -19.22 8.92
N PRO A 36 -5.00 -18.42 7.98
CA PRO A 36 -5.28 -17.00 8.20
C PRO A 36 -6.22 -16.78 9.39
N GLY A 37 -5.98 -15.71 10.14
CA GLY A 37 -6.77 -15.28 11.30
C GLY A 37 -6.42 -15.97 12.63
N ASN A 38 -5.48 -16.94 12.63
CA ASN A 38 -4.98 -17.54 13.88
C ASN A 38 -3.99 -16.60 14.58
N GLU A 39 -2.93 -16.21 13.87
CA GLU A 39 -1.89 -15.28 14.37
C GLU A 39 -1.78 -14.02 13.52
N SER A 40 -1.94 -14.16 12.20
CA SER A 40 -1.91 -13.07 11.23
C SER A 40 -3.15 -13.08 10.34
N PHE A 41 -3.57 -11.90 9.87
CA PHE A 41 -4.70 -11.72 8.95
C PHE A 41 -4.22 -11.32 7.57
N THR A 42 -4.91 -11.79 6.52
CA THR A 42 -4.74 -11.24 5.17
C THR A 42 -5.23 -9.80 5.17
N ILE A 43 -4.43 -8.88 4.64
CA ILE A 43 -4.78 -7.46 4.54
C ILE A 43 -5.14 -7.14 3.09
N ILE A 44 -6.30 -6.53 2.89
CA ILE A 44 -6.77 -6.11 1.56
C ILE A 44 -6.79 -4.58 1.53
N ARG A 45 -6.05 -4.00 0.58
CA ARG A 45 -5.95 -2.56 0.38
C ARG A 45 -6.63 -2.18 -0.93
N GLY A 46 -7.80 -1.56 -0.83
CA GLY A 46 -8.52 -1.00 -1.96
C GLY A 46 -8.13 0.46 -2.16
N ILE A 47 -7.34 0.73 -3.21
CA ILE A 47 -6.75 2.05 -3.47
C ILE A 47 -7.42 2.72 -4.67
N GLU A 48 -7.77 3.99 -4.48
CA GLU A 48 -8.30 4.87 -5.50
C GLU A 48 -7.46 6.14 -5.60
N MET A 49 -7.13 6.50 -6.84
CA MET A 49 -6.51 7.78 -7.16
C MET A 49 -7.39 8.47 -8.18
N GLU A 50 -7.87 9.65 -7.82
CA GLU A 50 -8.67 10.53 -8.66
C GLU A 50 -7.83 11.73 -9.03
N PHE A 51 -7.50 11.88 -10.32
CA PHE A 51 -6.70 12.99 -10.83
C PHE A 51 -7.59 14.22 -11.04
N THR A 52 -7.07 15.40 -10.70
CA THR A 52 -7.79 16.67 -10.85
C THR A 52 -7.02 17.66 -11.73
N GLU A 53 -7.73 18.60 -12.34
CA GLU A 53 -7.13 19.65 -13.18
C GLU A 53 -6.38 20.69 -12.35
N ASP A 54 -6.85 20.97 -11.14
CA ASP A 54 -6.24 21.89 -10.18
C ASP A 54 -5.75 21.13 -8.94
N ASP A 55 -4.73 21.68 -8.27
CA ASP A 55 -4.26 21.17 -6.99
C ASP A 55 -5.34 21.36 -5.91
N PRO A 56 -5.82 20.28 -5.26
CA PRO A 56 -6.93 20.37 -4.31
C PRO A 56 -6.66 21.22 -3.06
N ASP A 57 -5.39 21.43 -2.68
CA ASP A 57 -5.03 22.30 -1.55
C ASP A 57 -4.72 23.73 -2.00
N GLY A 58 -4.90 24.06 -3.29
CA GLY A 58 -4.76 25.41 -3.82
C GLY A 58 -3.30 25.89 -4.00
N PHE A 59 -2.33 24.97 -4.04
CA PHE A 59 -0.93 25.35 -4.29
C PHE A 59 -0.69 25.70 -5.76
N ALA A 60 0.07 26.79 -5.98
CA ALA A 60 0.48 27.22 -7.31
C ALA A 60 1.36 26.13 -7.96
N SER A 61 0.86 25.53 -9.02
CA SER A 61 1.39 24.30 -9.59
C SER A 61 2.10 24.56 -10.91
N VAL A 62 3.34 25.07 -10.86
CA VAL A 62 4.18 25.17 -12.06
C VAL A 62 4.46 23.76 -12.59
N GLY A 63 4.03 23.46 -13.81
CA GLY A 63 4.20 22.15 -14.45
C GLY A 63 3.00 21.19 -14.32
N LEU A 64 1.86 21.64 -13.81
CA LEU A 64 0.62 20.86 -13.78
C LEU A 64 0.20 20.41 -15.18
N GLY A 65 -0.14 19.14 -15.33
CA GLY A 65 -0.53 18.55 -16.63
C GLY A 65 0.64 18.19 -17.56
N ASP A 66 1.88 18.51 -17.20
CA ASP A 66 3.09 18.11 -17.93
C ASP A 66 4.02 17.28 -17.05
N THR A 67 4.56 17.89 -15.98
CA THR A 67 5.50 17.25 -15.06
C THR A 67 4.91 16.99 -13.67
N LEU A 68 3.69 17.44 -13.41
CA LEU A 68 3.00 17.29 -12.14
C LEU A 68 1.59 16.75 -12.36
N LEU A 69 1.26 15.67 -11.65
CA LEU A 69 -0.09 15.13 -11.53
C LEU A 69 -0.56 15.31 -10.09
N VAL A 70 -1.80 15.73 -9.90
CA VAL A 70 -2.39 16.01 -8.58
C VAL A 70 -3.75 15.35 -8.49
N GLY A 71 -4.26 15.21 -7.26
CA GLY A 71 -5.57 14.63 -7.06
C GLY A 71 -5.85 14.15 -5.65
N PHE A 72 -6.92 13.38 -5.52
CA PHE A 72 -7.34 12.74 -4.28
C PHE A 72 -6.94 11.28 -4.22
N TYR A 73 -6.37 10.90 -3.09
CA TYR A 73 -6.16 9.51 -2.68
C TYR A 73 -7.28 9.09 -1.74
N ARG A 74 -7.85 7.92 -1.98
CA ARG A 74 -8.74 7.24 -1.04
C ARG A 74 -8.31 5.78 -0.93
N GLU A 75 -8.36 5.25 0.27
CA GLU A 75 -8.03 3.87 0.54
C GLU A 75 -8.95 3.28 1.59
N THR A 76 -9.38 2.05 1.35
CA THR A 76 -10.02 1.18 2.34
C THR A 76 -9.08 0.03 2.65
N ILE A 77 -8.80 -0.21 3.94
CA ILE A 77 -7.94 -1.28 4.43
C ILE A 77 -8.76 -2.21 5.30
N ASP A 78 -8.91 -3.45 4.84
CA ASP A 78 -9.53 -4.57 5.58
C ASP A 78 -8.44 -5.50 6.15
N GLY A 79 -8.76 -6.18 7.25
CA GLY A 79 -7.89 -7.18 7.89
C GLY A 79 -6.81 -6.62 8.83
N LEU A 80 -6.57 -5.30 8.85
CA LEU A 80 -5.64 -4.67 9.80
C LEU A 80 -6.31 -4.30 11.13
N HIS A 81 -7.61 -4.04 11.12
CA HIS A 81 -8.43 -3.69 12.26
C HIS A 81 -9.77 -4.45 12.18
N ARG A 82 -10.54 -4.49 13.28
CA ARG A 82 -11.81 -5.23 13.33
C ARG A 82 -12.88 -4.68 12.35
N ASP A 83 -12.76 -3.40 12.06
CA ASP A 83 -13.61 -2.63 11.16
C ASP A 83 -12.69 -2.05 10.07
N ASP A 84 -13.19 -1.91 8.85
CA ASP A 84 -12.48 -1.29 7.74
C ASP A 84 -11.91 0.08 8.14
N LEU A 85 -10.63 0.29 7.81
CA LEU A 85 -9.99 1.58 7.97
C LEU A 85 -10.09 2.36 6.67
N HIS A 86 -10.58 3.59 6.75
CA HIS A 86 -10.64 4.50 5.62
C HIS A 86 -9.58 5.59 5.75
N VAL A 87 -8.76 5.75 4.72
CA VAL A 87 -7.71 6.76 4.64
C VAL A 87 -7.97 7.62 3.41
N SER A 88 -7.79 8.93 3.54
CA SER A 88 -7.93 9.85 2.41
C SER A 88 -7.00 11.04 2.54
N GLY A 89 -6.61 11.62 1.41
CA GLY A 89 -5.83 12.84 1.35
C GLY A 89 -5.58 13.29 -0.08
N THR A 90 -4.75 14.30 -0.25
CA THR A 90 -4.30 14.75 -1.56
C THR A 90 -2.97 14.10 -1.93
N PHE A 91 -2.74 13.82 -3.21
CA PHE A 91 -1.43 13.40 -3.72
C PHE A 91 -0.88 14.40 -4.74
N ARG A 92 0.46 14.41 -4.88
CA ARG A 92 1.21 15.15 -5.90
C ARG A 92 2.33 14.26 -6.42
N LEU A 93 2.29 13.88 -7.70
CA LEU A 93 3.32 13.09 -8.35
C LEU A 93 4.09 13.97 -9.32
N LYS A 94 5.36 14.22 -9.03
CA LYS A 94 6.25 15.00 -9.89
C LYS A 94 7.14 14.09 -10.71
N LYS A 95 7.09 14.21 -12.04
CA LYS A 95 8.01 13.55 -12.97
C LYS A 95 9.40 14.18 -12.83
N MET A 96 10.36 13.40 -12.37
CA MET A 96 11.74 13.86 -12.14
C MET A 96 12.69 13.56 -13.31
N SER A 97 12.34 12.60 -14.16
CA SER A 97 13.13 12.21 -15.33
C SER A 97 12.21 11.74 -16.46
N SER A 98 12.62 12.00 -17.70
CA SER A 98 12.02 11.44 -18.90
C SER A 98 12.82 10.26 -19.47
N VAL A 99 13.83 9.79 -18.75
CA VAL A 99 14.58 8.58 -19.11
C VAL A 99 13.72 7.37 -18.76
N ASP A 100 13.36 6.59 -19.77
CA ASP A 100 12.43 5.45 -19.60
C ASP A 100 13.12 4.19 -19.02
N THR A 101 14.46 4.13 -19.07
CA THR A 101 15.25 3.00 -18.53
C THR A 101 16.21 3.45 -17.43
N LEU A 102 16.00 2.97 -16.22
CA LEU A 102 16.92 3.20 -15.12
C LEU A 102 18.14 2.25 -15.24
N ASN A 103 19.36 2.79 -15.15
CA ASN A 103 20.63 2.05 -15.25
C ASN A 103 20.92 1.41 -16.62
N GLN A 104 20.58 2.09 -17.72
CA GLN A 104 20.96 1.63 -19.05
C GLN A 104 22.50 1.64 -19.19
N ILE A 105 23.11 0.47 -19.35
CA ILE A 105 24.54 0.32 -19.64
C ILE A 105 24.73 0.54 -21.14
N ASN A 106 25.59 1.48 -21.52
CA ASN A 106 26.02 1.68 -22.91
C ASN A 106 26.81 0.48 -23.44
#